data_AF-A0A6J4V1G6-F1
#
_entry.id   AF-A0A6J4V1G6-F1
#
_cell.length_a   1.000
_cell.length_b   1.000
_cell.length_c   1.000
_cell.angle_alpha   90.00
_cell.angle_beta   90.00
_cell.angle_gamma   90.00
#
_symmetry.space_group_name_H-M   'P 1'
#
loop_
_entity.id
_entity.type
_entity.pdbx_description
1 polymer ?
#
loop_
_entity_poly.entity_id
_entity_poly.type
_entity_poly.pdbx_seq_one_letter_code
_entity_poly.pdbx_strand_id
1 'polypeptide(L)'
;MGLERSGTALLVLATLVVAASILAGGDVGRALNAFGGIGWFLAAGMLVSAAVRSSRQYMTWAAVIGLTAVVAFVVRPSDLILAAVGFGSAGIVVGTLAQNRELLWVTLVPALYLPFHIGTAVLKATVRSLMGTEPGIRSDPPPTAAIVPIVMVVAALAGGYAAMSIKAHRSDPDEGRFSPTSPHRRA
;
A
#
# COMPACT_ATOMS: atom_id res chain seq x y z
N MET A 1 -7.32 17.56 1.08
CA MET A 1 -6.07 17.19 1.79
C MET A 1 -6.30 16.52 3.16
N GLY A 2 -7.31 16.92 3.95
CA GLY A 2 -7.53 16.35 5.30
C GLY A 2 -7.67 14.81 5.34
N LEU A 3 -8.58 14.24 4.53
CA LEU A 3 -8.84 12.79 4.53
C LEU A 3 -7.64 11.92 4.16
N GLU A 4 -6.75 12.42 3.29
CA GLU A 4 -5.53 11.70 2.91
C GLU A 4 -4.59 11.62 4.12
N ARG A 5 -4.25 12.76 4.72
CA ARG A 5 -3.34 12.79 5.88
C ARG A 5 -3.90 11.99 7.05
N SER A 6 -5.18 12.16 7.37
CA SER A 6 -5.82 11.42 8.45
C SER A 6 -5.91 9.92 8.14
N GLY A 7 -6.22 9.54 6.90
CA GLY A 7 -6.24 8.13 6.48
C GLY A 7 -4.86 7.48 6.54
N THR A 8 -3.80 8.17 6.08
CA THR A 8 -2.43 7.68 6.17
C THR A 8 -1.96 7.58 7.62
N ALA A 9 -2.24 8.57 8.46
CA ALA A 9 -1.90 8.52 9.89
C ALA A 9 -2.62 7.37 10.60
N LEU A 10 -3.91 7.17 10.31
CA LEU A 10 -4.68 6.07 10.85
C LEU A 10 -4.15 4.71 10.36
N LEU A 11 -3.72 4.59 9.11
CA LEU A 11 -3.09 3.38 8.59
C LEU A 11 -1.82 3.04 9.35
N VAL A 12 -0.94 4.02 9.59
CA VAL A 12 0.29 3.83 10.37
C VAL A 12 -0.03 3.41 11.80
N LEU A 13 -0.98 4.09 12.46
CA LEU A 13 -1.40 3.72 13.82
C LEU A 13 -1.99 2.31 13.88
N ALA A 14 -2.89 1.96 12.94
CA ALA A 14 -3.47 0.63 12.84
C ALA A 14 -2.40 -0.44 12.65
N THR A 15 -1.41 -0.17 11.79
CA THR A 15 -0.25 -1.04 11.55
C THR A 15 0.54 -1.29 12.84
N LEU A 16 0.82 -0.25 13.61
CA LEU A 16 1.52 -0.36 14.90
C LEU A 16 0.70 -1.13 15.94
N VAL A 17 -0.61 -0.93 15.98
CA VAL A 17 -1.52 -1.66 16.89
C VAL A 17 -1.56 -3.14 16.54
N VAL A 18 -1.62 -3.49 15.25
CA VAL A 18 -1.56 -4.90 14.80
C VAL A 18 -0.20 -5.51 15.17
N ALA A 19 0.91 -4.80 14.96
CA ALA A 19 2.23 -5.27 15.37
C ALA A 19 2.29 -5.54 16.88
N ALA A 20 1.81 -4.60 17.70
CA ALA A 20 1.73 -4.75 19.16
C ALA A 20 0.84 -5.93 19.57
N SER A 21 -0.26 -6.17 18.85
CA SER A 21 -1.19 -7.27 19.12
C SER A 21 -0.53 -8.65 18.99
N ILE A 22 0.35 -8.81 18.01
CA ILE A 22 1.06 -10.07 17.75
C ILE A 22 2.11 -10.31 18.85
N LEU A 23 2.76 -9.26 19.33
CA LEU A 23 3.74 -9.35 20.41
C LEU A 23 3.10 -9.61 21.78
N ALA A 24 1.91 -9.05 22.04
CA ALA A 24 1.23 -9.21 23.33
C ALA A 24 0.71 -10.64 23.56
N GLY A 25 0.20 -11.30 22.51
CA GLY A 25 -0.45 -12.61 22.61
C GLY A 25 -1.70 -12.63 23.51
N GLY A 26 -2.32 -13.80 23.66
CA GLY A 26 -3.46 -13.99 24.56
C GLY A 26 -4.68 -13.09 24.24
N ASP A 27 -5.48 -12.78 25.27
CA ASP A 27 -6.69 -11.98 25.10
C ASP A 27 -6.42 -10.50 24.82
N VAL A 28 -5.32 -9.97 25.36
CA VAL A 28 -4.86 -8.59 25.06
C VAL A 28 -4.50 -8.47 23.59
N GLY A 29 -3.74 -9.43 23.05
CA GLY A 29 -3.44 -9.50 21.62
C GLY A 29 -4.69 -9.59 20.76
N ARG A 30 -5.67 -10.42 21.13
CA ARG A 30 -6.95 -10.51 20.40
C ARG A 30 -7.70 -9.18 20.36
N ALA A 31 -7.80 -8.49 21.50
CA ALA A 31 -8.46 -7.18 21.59
C ALA A 31 -7.74 -6.13 20.73
N LEU A 32 -6.41 -6.03 20.86
CA LEU A 32 -5.60 -5.11 20.06
C LEU A 32 -5.72 -5.41 18.56
N ASN A 33 -5.71 -6.68 18.17
CA ASN A 33 -5.85 -7.06 16.76
C ASN A 33 -7.22 -6.64 16.19
N ALA A 34 -8.30 -6.74 16.99
CA ALA A 34 -9.61 -6.25 16.59
C ALA A 34 -9.61 -4.72 16.36
N PHE A 35 -9.04 -3.95 17.29
CA PHE A 35 -8.91 -2.49 17.13
C PHE A 35 -8.02 -2.11 15.95
N GLY A 36 -6.90 -2.80 15.78
CA GLY A 36 -5.98 -2.62 14.66
C GLY A 36 -6.67 -2.89 13.32
N GLY A 37 -7.43 -3.99 13.23
CA GLY A 37 -8.24 -4.33 12.06
C GLY A 37 -9.27 -3.25 11.73
N ILE A 38 -10.06 -2.80 12.71
CA ILE A 38 -11.04 -1.73 12.52
C ILE A 38 -10.37 -0.45 12.03
N GLY A 39 -9.26 -0.03 12.66
CA GLY A 39 -8.49 1.14 12.26
C GLY A 39 -8.00 1.03 10.81
N TRP A 40 -7.55 -0.16 10.40
CA TRP A 40 -7.10 -0.41 9.03
C TRP A 40 -8.23 -0.27 8.01
N PHE A 41 -9.41 -0.84 8.29
CA PHE A 41 -10.59 -0.69 7.42
C PHE A 41 -11.05 0.77 7.31
N LEU A 42 -11.05 1.50 8.42
CA LEU A 42 -11.37 2.93 8.43
C LEU A 42 -10.35 3.73 7.60
N ALA A 43 -9.06 3.45 7.76
CA ALA A 43 -8.01 4.07 6.96
C ALA A 43 -8.20 3.81 5.46
N ALA A 44 -8.48 2.56 5.09
CA ALA A 44 -8.78 2.18 3.71
C ALA A 44 -9.98 2.95 3.16
N GLY A 45 -11.09 3.02 3.91
CA GLY A 45 -12.28 3.78 3.51
C GLY A 45 -12.01 5.27 3.32
N MET A 46 -11.21 5.88 4.20
CA MET A 46 -10.81 7.30 4.09
C MET A 46 -9.94 7.56 2.86
N LEU A 47 -8.95 6.70 2.61
CA LEU A 47 -8.05 6.83 1.46
C LEU A 47 -8.78 6.58 0.13
N VAL A 48 -9.66 5.57 0.07
CA VAL A 48 -10.53 5.33 -1.09
C VAL A 48 -11.42 6.55 -1.34
N SER A 49 -12.06 7.08 -0.30
CA SER A 49 -12.90 8.29 -0.41
C SER A 49 -12.10 9.49 -0.90
N ALA A 50 -10.86 9.66 -0.43
CA ALA A 50 -9.97 10.71 -0.87
C ALA A 50 -9.53 10.55 -2.34
N ALA A 51 -9.37 9.31 -2.82
CA ALA A 51 -8.94 8.99 -4.18
C ALA A 51 -10.09 9.10 -5.20
N VAL A 52 -11.30 8.65 -4.85
CA VAL A 52 -12.49 8.80 -5.69
C VAL A 52 -12.78 10.28 -5.98
N ARG A 53 -12.57 11.15 -4.99
CA ARG A 53 -12.71 12.61 -5.14
C ARG A 53 -11.57 13.26 -5.95
N SER A 54 -10.46 12.55 -6.17
CA SER A 54 -9.21 13.12 -6.66
C SER A 54 -9.09 13.19 -8.18
N SER A 55 -9.64 12.23 -8.94
CA SER A 55 -9.65 12.22 -10.42
C SER A 55 -10.16 10.88 -10.96
N ARG A 56 -10.58 10.85 -12.23
CA ARG A 56 -10.87 9.62 -12.99
C ARG A 56 -9.60 8.99 -13.57
N GLN A 57 -8.68 8.56 -12.71
CA GLN A 57 -7.47 7.82 -13.11
C GLN A 57 -7.76 6.32 -13.17
N TYR A 58 -8.48 5.87 -14.21
CA TYR A 58 -8.91 4.48 -14.33
C TYR A 58 -7.74 3.48 -14.34
N MET A 59 -6.63 3.82 -15.00
CA MET A 59 -5.42 2.98 -15.02
C MET A 59 -4.79 2.86 -13.63
N THR A 60 -4.71 3.96 -12.87
CA THR A 60 -4.17 3.94 -11.50
C THR A 60 -5.06 3.13 -10.57
N TRP A 61 -6.39 3.21 -10.72
CA TRP A 61 -7.33 2.34 -9.99
C TRP A 61 -7.13 0.86 -10.35
N ALA A 62 -7.06 0.54 -11.64
CA ALA A 62 -6.82 -0.83 -12.09
C ALA A 62 -5.50 -1.38 -11.54
N ALA A 63 -4.44 -0.57 -11.54
CA ALA A 63 -3.15 -0.94 -10.96
C ALA A 63 -3.25 -1.15 -9.44
N VAL A 64 -3.84 -0.22 -8.69
CA VAL A 64 -4.01 -0.34 -7.24
C VAL A 64 -4.80 -1.61 -6.90
N ILE A 65 -5.95 -1.83 -7.53
CA ILE A 65 -6.81 -2.99 -7.27
C ILE A 65 -6.10 -4.29 -7.67
N GLY A 66 -5.57 -4.35 -8.89
CA GLY A 66 -4.92 -5.55 -9.43
C GLY A 66 -3.68 -5.94 -8.65
N LEU A 67 -2.78 -4.98 -8.38
CA LEU A 67 -1.56 -5.24 -7.64
C LEU A 67 -1.87 -5.61 -6.19
N THR A 68 -2.81 -4.92 -5.53
CA THR A 68 -3.24 -5.28 -4.17
C THR A 68 -3.80 -6.69 -4.13
N ALA A 69 -4.63 -7.08 -5.10
CA ALA A 69 -5.15 -8.44 -5.18
C ALA A 69 -4.03 -9.47 -5.35
N VAL A 70 -3.05 -9.19 -6.22
CA VAL A 70 -1.88 -10.05 -6.42
C VAL A 70 -1.07 -10.19 -5.13
N VAL A 71 -0.72 -9.08 -4.46
CA VAL A 71 0.04 -9.18 -3.20
C VAL A 71 -0.77 -9.84 -2.08
N ALA A 72 -2.08 -9.59 -1.99
CA ALA A 72 -2.95 -10.25 -1.01
C ALA A 72 -3.04 -11.77 -1.22
N PHE A 73 -2.93 -12.22 -2.48
CA PHE A 73 -2.97 -13.63 -2.83
C PHE A 73 -1.61 -14.33 -2.67
N VAL A 74 -0.51 -13.65 -3.05
CA VAL A 74 0.84 -14.22 -3.16
C VAL A 74 1.67 -14.02 -1.89
N VAL A 75 1.61 -12.83 -1.28
CA VAL A 75 2.46 -12.49 -0.12
C VAL A 75 1.95 -13.21 1.12
N ARG A 76 2.79 -14.09 1.67
CA ARG A 76 2.51 -14.76 2.93
C ARG A 76 2.71 -13.78 4.10
N PRO A 77 1.83 -13.75 5.12
CA PRO A 77 1.93 -12.83 6.26
C PRO A 77 3.22 -12.92 7.09
N SER A 78 4.05 -13.94 6.86
CA SER A 78 5.30 -14.17 7.58
C SER A 78 6.56 -13.95 6.72
N ASP A 79 6.40 -13.63 5.44
CA ASP A 79 7.51 -13.54 4.48
C ASP A 79 7.89 -12.08 4.24
N LEU A 80 8.92 -11.62 4.97
CA LEU A 80 9.40 -10.25 4.91
C LEU A 80 9.98 -9.88 3.54
N ILE A 81 10.65 -10.82 2.86
CA ILE A 81 11.26 -10.57 1.55
C ILE A 81 10.17 -10.37 0.51
N LEU A 82 9.19 -11.28 0.50
CA LEU A 82 8.07 -11.22 -0.43
C LEU A 82 7.19 -10.00 -0.17
N ALA A 83 7.01 -9.59 1.09
CA ALA A 83 6.35 -8.33 1.44
C ALA A 83 7.12 -7.11 0.93
N ALA A 84 8.42 -7.01 1.19
CA ALA A 84 9.23 -5.88 0.74
C ALA A 84 9.24 -5.76 -0.80
N VAL A 85 9.47 -6.86 -1.51
CA VAL A 85 9.51 -6.88 -2.98
C VAL A 85 8.11 -6.63 -3.56
N GLY A 86 7.07 -7.28 -3.03
CA GLY A 86 5.70 -7.17 -3.51
C GLY A 86 5.14 -5.75 -3.34
N PHE A 87 5.23 -5.19 -2.13
CA PHE A 87 4.73 -3.85 -1.87
C PHE A 87 5.63 -2.77 -2.47
N GLY A 88 6.95 -2.95 -2.48
CA GLY A 88 7.88 -2.02 -3.09
C GLY A 88 7.67 -1.88 -4.61
N SER A 89 7.58 -3.01 -5.31
CA SER A 89 7.28 -3.01 -6.76
C SER A 89 5.89 -2.45 -7.06
N ALA A 90 4.87 -2.78 -6.25
CA ALA A 90 3.55 -2.19 -6.40
C ALA A 90 3.58 -0.66 -6.20
N GLY A 91 4.34 -0.18 -5.22
CA GLY A 91 4.59 1.24 -4.98
C GLY A 91 5.24 1.93 -6.18
N ILE A 92 6.24 1.32 -6.81
CA ILE A 92 6.88 1.84 -8.03
C ILE A 92 5.86 1.96 -9.17
N VAL A 93 5.10 0.89 -9.44
CA VAL A 93 4.15 0.87 -10.56
C VAL A 93 3.04 1.91 -10.35
N VAL A 94 2.40 1.90 -9.17
CA VAL A 94 1.34 2.85 -8.85
C VAL A 94 1.87 4.28 -8.81
N GLY A 95 3.05 4.49 -8.22
CA GLY A 95 3.71 5.78 -8.18
C GLY A 95 4.02 6.32 -9.58
N THR A 96 4.40 5.47 -10.53
CA THR A 96 4.66 5.85 -11.92
C THR A 96 3.39 6.25 -12.65
N LEU A 97 2.30 5.50 -12.46
CA LEU A 97 1.01 5.74 -13.12
C LEU A 97 0.24 6.93 -12.53
N ALA A 98 0.46 7.22 -11.24
CA ALA A 98 -0.20 8.34 -10.58
C ALA A 98 0.26 9.66 -11.20
N GLN A 99 -0.71 10.42 -11.71
CA GLN A 99 -0.46 11.74 -12.32
C GLN A 99 -0.52 12.88 -11.30
N ASN A 100 -1.29 12.71 -10.23
CA ASN A 100 -1.51 13.70 -9.18
C ASN A 100 -1.71 13.00 -7.84
N ARG A 101 -1.20 13.60 -6.75
CA ARG A 101 -1.29 13.07 -5.37
C ARG A 101 -0.74 11.65 -5.27
N GLU A 102 0.49 11.46 -5.73
CA GLU A 102 1.13 10.14 -5.84
C GLU A 102 1.15 9.38 -4.51
N LEU A 103 1.39 10.08 -3.40
CA LEU A 103 1.40 9.49 -2.05
C LEU A 103 0.04 8.88 -1.67
N LEU A 104 -1.07 9.50 -2.04
CA LEU A 104 -2.41 8.93 -1.82
C LEU A 104 -2.56 7.59 -2.56
N TRP A 105 -2.16 7.55 -3.83
CA TRP A 105 -2.30 6.34 -4.64
C TRP A 105 -1.40 5.21 -4.17
N VAL A 106 -0.15 5.54 -3.80
CA VAL A 106 0.81 4.57 -3.28
C VAL A 106 0.34 3.99 -1.93
N THR A 107 -0.20 4.82 -1.04
CA THR A 107 -0.70 4.36 0.27
C THR A 107 -1.98 3.52 0.19
N LEU A 108 -2.75 3.61 -0.90
CA LEU A 108 -3.90 2.73 -1.11
C LEU A 108 -3.52 1.25 -1.19
N VAL A 109 -2.33 0.91 -1.71
CA VAL A 109 -1.91 -0.50 -1.84
C VAL A 109 -1.84 -1.21 -0.48
N PRO A 110 -1.05 -0.74 0.52
CA PRO A 110 -1.07 -1.34 1.84
C PRO A 110 -2.40 -1.15 2.57
N ALA A 111 -3.13 -0.04 2.34
CA ALA A 111 -4.43 0.18 2.97
C ALA A 111 -5.46 -0.88 2.53
N LEU A 112 -5.49 -1.22 1.25
CA LEU A 112 -6.43 -2.20 0.68
C LEU A 112 -5.98 -3.66 0.90
N TYR A 113 -4.74 -3.91 1.30
CA TYR A 113 -4.26 -5.27 1.53
C TYR A 113 -5.16 -6.05 2.49
N LEU A 114 -5.47 -5.51 3.67
CA LEU A 114 -6.24 -6.24 4.68
C LEU A 114 -7.67 -6.59 4.19
N PRO A 115 -8.44 -5.65 3.62
CA PRO A 115 -9.71 -5.98 2.97
C PRO A 115 -9.60 -7.09 1.92
N PHE A 116 -8.62 -7.03 1.02
CA PHE A 116 -8.43 -8.05 -0.02
C PHE A 116 -8.00 -9.39 0.59
N HIS A 117 -7.10 -9.37 1.56
CA HIS A 117 -6.61 -10.57 2.22
C HIS A 117 -7.75 -11.32 2.92
N ILE A 118 -8.58 -10.60 3.69
CA ILE A 118 -9.77 -11.17 4.32
C ILE A 118 -10.74 -11.71 3.26
N GLY A 119 -11.01 -10.94 2.20
CA GLY A 119 -11.85 -11.39 1.10
C GLY A 119 -11.35 -12.70 0.46
N THR A 120 -10.05 -12.81 0.20
CA THR A 120 -9.46 -14.04 -0.33
C THR A 120 -9.46 -15.20 0.67
N ALA A 121 -9.31 -14.93 1.97
CA ALA A 121 -9.38 -15.94 3.02
C ALA A 121 -10.80 -16.51 3.13
N VAL A 122 -11.82 -15.63 3.11
CA VAL A 122 -13.24 -16.02 3.09
C VAL A 122 -13.54 -16.84 1.82
N LEU A 123 -13.11 -16.38 0.65
CA LEU A 123 -13.29 -17.11 -0.60
C LEU A 123 -12.66 -18.51 -0.55
N LYS A 124 -11.42 -18.62 -0.09
CA LYS A 124 -10.71 -19.90 0.07
C LYS A 124 -11.42 -20.82 1.08
N ALA A 125 -11.92 -20.27 2.18
CA ALA A 125 -12.67 -21.03 3.19
C ALA A 125 -14.00 -21.57 2.61
N THR A 126 -14.74 -20.74 1.88
CA THR A 126 -15.99 -21.16 1.20
C THR A 126 -15.71 -22.27 0.19
N VAL A 127 -14.69 -22.13 -0.65
CA VAL A 127 -14.31 -23.17 -1.63
C VAL A 127 -13.93 -24.48 -0.94
N ARG A 128 -13.17 -24.42 0.16
CA ARG A 128 -12.83 -25.61 0.96
C ARG A 128 -14.04 -26.29 1.59
N SER A 129 -14.98 -25.50 2.11
CA SER A 129 -16.24 -26.00 2.65
C SER A 129 -17.07 -26.71 1.58
N LEU A 130 -17.13 -26.15 0.36
CA LEU A 130 -17.82 -26.76 -0.78
C LEU A 130 -17.14 -28.06 -1.25
N MET A 131 -15.82 -28.18 -1.07
CA MET A 131 -15.05 -29.40 -1.38
C MET A 131 -14.99 -30.41 -0.22
N GLY A 132 -15.74 -30.19 0.88
CA GLY A 132 -15.80 -31.12 2.01
C GLY A 132 -14.53 -31.20 2.86
N THR A 133 -13.66 -30.18 2.79
CA THR A 133 -12.44 -30.09 3.61
C THR A 133 -12.62 -29.14 4.78
N GLU A 134 -12.09 -29.49 5.96
CA GLU A 134 -12.21 -28.62 7.14
C GLU A 134 -11.51 -27.26 6.93
N PRO A 135 -12.19 -26.13 7.21
CA PRO A 135 -11.57 -24.81 7.19
C PRO A 135 -10.60 -24.64 8.36
N GLY A 136 -9.33 -25.00 8.17
CA GLY A 136 -8.28 -24.71 9.15
C GLY A 136 -7.86 -23.24 9.12
N ILE A 137 -8.21 -22.47 10.16
CA ILE A 137 -7.65 -21.13 10.44
C ILE A 137 -6.55 -21.29 11.49
N ARG A 138 -5.29 -21.03 11.13
CA ARG A 138 -4.20 -20.99 12.11
C ARG A 138 -4.39 -19.80 13.05
N SER A 139 -4.34 -20.07 14.35
CA SER A 139 -4.68 -19.12 15.41
C SER A 139 -3.49 -18.24 15.83
N ASP A 140 -2.26 -18.74 15.69
CA ASP A 140 -1.06 -18.07 16.20
C ASP A 140 -0.11 -17.70 15.06
N PRO A 141 0.06 -16.40 14.75
CA PRO A 141 1.05 -15.96 13.78
C PRO A 141 2.47 -16.06 14.35
N PRO A 142 3.48 -16.35 13.52
CA PRO A 142 4.88 -16.31 13.96
C PRO A 142 5.26 -14.87 14.38
N PRO A 143 6.23 -14.68 15.30
CA PRO A 143 6.63 -13.34 15.74
C PRO A 143 7.06 -12.41 14.61
N THR A 144 7.62 -12.95 13.53
CA THR A 144 8.01 -12.19 12.32
C THR A 144 6.82 -11.52 11.64
N ALA A 145 5.60 -12.03 11.80
CA ALA A 145 4.38 -11.43 11.26
C ALA A 145 4.06 -10.06 11.88
N ALA A 146 4.59 -9.76 13.08
CA ALA A 146 4.42 -8.44 13.72
C ALA A 146 5.04 -7.31 12.89
N ILE A 147 6.12 -7.60 12.17
CA ILE A 147 6.90 -6.60 11.43
C ILE A 147 6.38 -6.41 10.01
N VAL A 148 5.73 -7.43 9.44
CA VAL A 148 5.26 -7.44 8.04
C VAL A 148 4.36 -6.24 7.72
N PRO A 149 3.33 -5.89 8.52
CA PRO A 149 2.51 -4.69 8.30
C PRO A 149 3.32 -3.41 8.10
N ILE A 150 4.37 -3.21 8.91
CA ILE A 150 5.24 -2.02 8.83
C ILE A 150 6.05 -2.05 7.53
N VAL A 151 6.62 -3.22 7.20
CA VAL A 151 7.39 -3.41 5.96
C VAL A 151 6.52 -3.16 4.74
N MET A 152 5.26 -3.58 4.72
CA MET A 152 4.34 -3.32 3.61
C MET A 152 4.16 -1.83 3.36
N VAL A 153 3.91 -1.04 4.41
CA VAL A 153 3.71 0.41 4.31
C VAL A 153 5.00 1.09 3.87
N VAL A 154 6.13 0.78 4.52
CA VAL A 154 7.43 1.40 4.22
C VAL A 154 7.88 1.06 2.81
N ALA A 155 7.77 -0.20 2.39
CA ALA A 155 8.19 -0.64 1.06
C ALA A 155 7.35 0.04 -0.04
N ALA A 156 6.02 0.07 0.11
CA ALA A 156 5.15 0.76 -0.83
C ALA A 156 5.53 2.24 -0.98
N LEU A 157 5.71 2.95 0.14
CA LEU A 157 6.14 4.34 0.14
C LEU A 157 7.51 4.52 -0.52
N ALA A 158 8.51 3.71 -0.16
CA ALA A 158 9.86 3.78 -0.72
C ALA A 158 9.83 3.57 -2.24
N GLY A 159 9.07 2.58 -2.72
CA GLY A 159 8.88 2.34 -4.14
C GLY A 159 8.18 3.51 -4.85
N GLY A 160 7.16 4.08 -4.23
CA GLY A 160 6.48 5.28 -4.72
C GLY A 160 7.42 6.48 -4.85
N TYR A 161 8.24 6.74 -3.82
CA TYR A 161 9.26 7.80 -3.84
C TYR A 161 10.30 7.58 -4.93
N ALA A 162 10.77 6.35 -5.12
CA ALA A 162 11.67 6.01 -6.22
C ALA A 162 11.04 6.36 -7.58
N ALA A 163 9.79 5.98 -7.82
CA ALA A 163 9.09 6.31 -9.06
C ALA A 163 8.92 7.82 -9.28
N MET A 164 8.60 8.57 -8.23
CA MET A 164 8.51 10.04 -8.30
C MET A 164 9.85 10.68 -8.65
N SER A 165 10.95 10.20 -8.04
CA SER A 165 12.30 10.72 -8.33
C SER A 165 12.70 10.50 -9.80
N ILE A 166 12.38 9.32 -10.36
CA ILE A 166 12.65 9.00 -11.77
C ILE A 166 11.83 9.90 -12.70
N LYS A 167 10.56 10.16 -12.36
CA LYS A 167 9.70 11.07 -13.14
C LYS A 167 10.25 12.49 -13.14
N ALA A 168 10.66 13.00 -11.98
CA ALA A 168 11.24 14.34 -11.86
C ALA A 168 12.47 14.54 -12.76
N HIS A 169 13.39 13.56 -12.80
CA HIS A 169 14.59 13.63 -13.64
C HIS A 169 14.28 13.57 -15.15
N ARG A 170 13.21 12.88 -15.57
CA ARG A 170 12.81 12.82 -16.98
C ARG A 170 12.13 14.10 -17.47
N SER A 171 11.54 14.86 -16.55
CA SER A 171 10.88 16.12 -16.83
C SER A 171 11.85 17.31 -16.93
N ASP A 172 13.15 17.07 -16.83
CA ASP A 172 14.21 18.08 -16.98
C ASP A 172 15.15 17.79 -18.18
N PRO A 173 14.70 17.92 -19.45
CA PRO A 173 15.55 17.71 -20.61
C PRO A 173 16.26 18.99 -21.10
N ASP A 174 16.03 20.16 -20.49
CA ASP A 174 16.27 21.46 -21.14
C ASP A 174 17.07 22.50 -20.32
N GLU A 175 17.70 22.18 -19.17
CA GLU A 175 18.80 23.02 -18.64
C GLU A 175 20.07 22.99 -19.53
N GLY A 176 20.10 22.13 -20.55
CA GLY A 176 21.17 22.03 -21.55
C GLY A 176 20.99 22.92 -22.80
N ARG A 177 19.88 23.65 -22.97
CA ARG A 177 19.79 24.67 -24.03
C ARG A 177 20.52 25.93 -23.58
N PHE A 178 21.85 25.85 -23.63
CA PHE A 178 22.68 27.00 -23.97
C PHE A 178 22.01 27.70 -25.16
N SER A 179 21.35 28.82 -24.91
CA SER A 179 21.16 29.86 -25.91
C SER A 179 22.46 30.66 -25.89
N PRO A 180 23.44 30.41 -26.79
CA PRO A 180 24.49 31.37 -27.01
C PRO A 180 23.81 32.63 -27.54
N THR A 181 23.68 33.61 -26.64
CA THR A 181 23.41 34.99 -26.96
C THR A 181 24.48 35.49 -27.93
N SER A 182 24.17 35.47 -29.21
CA SER A 182 24.78 36.38 -30.18
C SER A 182 23.64 36.93 -31.04
N PRO A 183 23.54 38.25 -31.23
CA PRO A 183 24.63 39.02 -31.83
C PRO A 183 24.96 40.33 -31.11
N HIS A 184 26.25 40.63 -31.02
CA HIS A 184 26.72 42.02 -31.00
C HIS A 184 26.20 42.73 -32.26
N ARG A 185 25.16 43.54 -32.09
CA ARG A 185 24.78 44.60 -33.01
C ARG A 185 24.78 45.90 -32.22
N ARG A 186 25.69 46.79 -32.63
CA ARG A 186 25.84 48.25 -32.37
C ARG A 186 27.35 48.52 -32.33
N ALA A 187 27.93 49.40 -33.13
CA ALA A 187 27.44 50.29 -34.17
C ALA A 187 28.61 50.55 -35.14
#